data_AF-A0A9X2EJW2-F1
#
_entry.id   AF-A0A9X2EJW2-F1
#
_cell.length_a   1.000
_cell.length_b   1.000
_cell.length_c   1.000
_cell.angle_alpha   90.00
_cell.angle_beta   90.00
_cell.angle_gamma   90.00
#
_symmetry.space_group_name_H-M   'P 1'
#
loop_
_entity.id
_entity.type
_entity.pdbx_description
1 polymer ?
#
loop_
_entity_poly.entity_id
_entity_poly.type
_entity_poly.pdbx_seq_one_letter_code
_entity_poly.pdbx_strand_id
1 'polypeptide(L)'
;MKYLRHLLKRLFGNFIRPLITAVFLLIPLLCSAESAQKKWAGNWLVVSEGDDQLVWQLEADGSGFAYGFSAKGLLTHGFAINWQLDGDRVRVRTGTSVRCKGGVVSVAFRDWSRATLLFAVIDGRHWLQAGGGLLSFQRRLADWRTPKAGGSCPDIVSR
;
A
#
# COMPACT_ATOMS: atom_id res chain seq x y z
N MET A 1 12.54 -37.45 -53.63
CA MET A 1 12.68 -36.42 -52.57
C MET A 1 11.41 -35.61 -52.23
N LYS A 2 10.24 -35.86 -52.84
CA LYS A 2 8.98 -35.11 -52.54
C LYS A 2 8.21 -35.61 -51.30
N TYR A 3 8.31 -36.90 -50.95
CA TYR A 3 7.54 -37.50 -49.87
C TYR A 3 8.02 -37.13 -48.45
N LEU A 4 9.32 -36.87 -48.25
CA LEU A 4 9.88 -36.52 -46.95
C LEU A 4 9.43 -35.13 -46.45
N ARG A 5 9.17 -34.19 -47.37
CA ARG A 5 8.71 -32.82 -47.05
C ARG A 5 7.26 -32.77 -46.56
N HIS A 6 6.41 -33.71 -46.96
CA HIS A 6 5.02 -33.76 -46.51
C HIS A 6 4.88 -34.38 -45.11
N LEU A 7 5.75 -35.34 -44.76
CA LEU A 7 5.75 -35.96 -43.43
C LEU A 7 6.21 -34.97 -42.35
N LEU A 8 7.29 -34.21 -42.61
CA LEU A 8 7.78 -33.18 -41.70
C LEU A 8 6.73 -32.07 -41.46
N LYS A 9 6.04 -31.59 -42.50
CA LYS A 9 5.01 -30.55 -42.34
C LYS A 9 3.81 -30.99 -41.49
N ARG A 10 3.44 -32.28 -41.54
CA ARG A 10 2.35 -32.84 -40.75
C ARG A 10 2.73 -33.06 -39.27
N LEU A 11 3.98 -33.46 -39.02
CA LEU A 11 4.51 -33.64 -37.66
C LEU A 11 4.75 -32.30 -36.93
N PHE A 12 5.25 -31.27 -37.63
CA PHE A 12 5.47 -29.96 -37.02
C PHE A 12 4.17 -29.17 -36.79
N GLY A 13 3.15 -29.31 -37.64
CA GLY A 13 1.89 -28.57 -37.50
C GLY A 13 1.03 -28.98 -36.29
N ASN A 14 1.11 -30.25 -35.86
CA ASN A 14 0.28 -30.77 -34.76
C ASN A 14 0.88 -30.56 -33.36
N PHE A 15 2.19 -30.31 -33.23
CA PHE A 15 2.83 -30.06 -31.94
C PHE A 15 2.93 -28.57 -31.57
N ILE A 16 2.99 -27.68 -32.57
CA ILE A 16 3.12 -26.24 -32.34
C ILE A 16 1.82 -25.65 -31.78
N ARG A 17 0.66 -26.15 -32.22
CA ARG A 17 -0.66 -25.68 -31.78
C ARG A 17 -0.92 -25.87 -30.28
N PRO A 18 -0.78 -27.08 -29.70
CA PRO A 18 -0.98 -27.26 -28.25
C PRO A 18 0.09 -26.55 -27.42
N LEU A 19 1.31 -26.36 -27.95
CA LEU A 19 2.36 -25.60 -27.26
C LEU A 19 2.02 -24.11 -27.16
N ILE A 20 1.52 -23.50 -28.24
CA ILE A 20 1.06 -22.10 -28.24
C ILE A 20 -0.14 -21.94 -27.30
N THR A 21 -1.09 -22.88 -27.30
CA THR A 21 -2.24 -22.84 -26.39
C THR A 21 -1.81 -23.01 -24.93
N ALA A 22 -0.86 -23.92 -24.64
CA ALA A 22 -0.31 -24.11 -23.30
C ALA A 22 0.44 -22.87 -22.82
N VAL A 23 1.23 -22.23 -23.70
CA VAL A 23 1.90 -20.95 -23.40
C VAL A 23 0.87 -19.84 -23.15
N PHE A 24 -0.18 -19.73 -23.96
CA PHE A 24 -1.28 -18.76 -23.73
C PHE A 24 -2.06 -19.02 -22.43
N LEU A 25 -2.18 -20.27 -21.98
CA LEU A 25 -2.82 -20.64 -20.71
C LEU A 25 -1.88 -20.42 -19.51
N LEU A 26 -0.57 -20.53 -19.70
CA LEU A 26 0.44 -20.34 -18.65
C LEU A 26 0.87 -18.87 -18.48
N ILE A 27 0.82 -18.05 -19.53
CA ILE A 27 1.11 -16.60 -19.46
C ILE A 27 0.23 -15.85 -18.43
N PRO A 28 -1.10 -16.04 -18.33
CA PRO A 28 -1.90 -15.35 -17.32
C PRO A 28 -1.63 -15.84 -15.88
N LEU A 29 -1.06 -17.05 -15.70
CA LEU A 29 -0.59 -17.52 -14.39
C LEU A 29 0.77 -16.90 -14.00
N LEU A 30 1.57 -16.49 -14.99
CA LEU A 30 2.85 -15.79 -14.83
C LEU A 30 2.69 -14.27 -14.76
N CYS A 31 1.54 -13.74 -15.18
CA CYS A 31 1.14 -12.35 -14.96
C CYS A 31 0.76 -12.19 -13.49
N SER A 32 1.81 -12.07 -12.66
CA SER A 32 1.83 -11.68 -11.25
C SER A 32 0.46 -11.29 -10.70
N ALA A 33 -0.04 -12.10 -9.77
CA ALA A 33 -0.78 -11.54 -8.66
C ALA A 33 0.17 -10.56 -7.96
N GLU A 34 0.18 -9.30 -8.43
CA GLU A 34 0.71 -8.20 -7.64
C GLU A 34 0.09 -8.36 -6.25
N SER A 35 0.93 -8.55 -5.22
CA SER A 35 0.42 -8.88 -3.89
C SER A 35 -0.64 -7.85 -3.55
N ALA A 36 -1.79 -8.26 -3.04
CA ALA A 36 -2.89 -7.33 -2.77
C ALA A 36 -2.43 -6.16 -1.87
N GLN A 37 -1.37 -6.37 -1.08
CA GLN A 37 -0.63 -5.35 -0.35
C GLN A 37 -0.02 -4.25 -1.24
N LYS A 38 0.64 -4.60 -2.36
CA LYS A 38 1.21 -3.62 -3.31
C LYS A 38 0.17 -2.66 -3.89
N LYS A 39 -1.08 -3.10 -4.07
CA LYS A 39 -2.17 -2.23 -4.54
C LYS A 39 -2.47 -1.08 -3.58
N TRP A 40 -2.27 -1.31 -2.28
CA TRP A 40 -2.43 -0.30 -1.25
C TRP A 40 -1.15 0.52 -1.03
N ALA A 41 0.02 0.02 -1.43
CA ALA A 41 1.28 0.73 -1.27
C ALA A 41 1.28 2.10 -1.98
N GLY A 42 1.91 3.08 -1.36
CA GLY A 42 1.99 4.49 -1.76
C GLY A 42 1.46 5.44 -0.68
N ASN A 43 1.51 6.74 -0.96
CA ASN A 43 1.05 7.78 -0.05
C ASN A 43 -0.42 8.09 -0.32
N TRP A 44 -1.21 8.21 0.74
CA TRP A 44 -2.64 8.46 0.67
C TRP A 44 -3.06 9.61 1.57
N LEU A 45 -3.97 10.43 1.06
CA LEU A 45 -4.85 11.23 1.90
C LEU A 45 -5.97 10.32 2.41
N VAL A 46 -6.14 10.26 3.72
CA VAL A 46 -7.13 9.43 4.40
C VAL A 46 -8.02 10.33 5.26
N VAL A 47 -9.31 10.03 5.27
CA VAL A 47 -10.29 10.66 6.17
C VAL A 47 -10.78 9.59 7.14
N SER A 48 -10.83 9.92 8.42
CA SER A 48 -11.35 9.06 9.48
C SER A 48 -12.55 9.73 10.14
N GLU A 49 -13.48 8.94 10.68
CA GLU A 49 -14.53 9.46 11.56
C GLU A 49 -13.86 10.05 12.83
N GLY A 50 -13.72 11.37 12.89
CA GLY A 50 -13.20 12.10 14.05
C GLY A 50 -11.82 12.76 13.87
N ASP A 51 -11.09 12.50 12.79
CA ASP A 51 -9.86 13.23 12.44
C ASP A 51 -10.10 14.11 11.22
N ASP A 52 -9.57 15.35 11.25
CA ASP A 52 -9.75 16.30 10.16
C ASP A 52 -9.10 15.79 8.87
N GLN A 53 -7.81 15.41 8.93
CA GLN A 53 -7.04 14.91 7.79
C GLN A 53 -5.89 13.99 8.23
N LEU A 54 -5.77 12.84 7.58
CA LEU A 54 -4.69 11.88 7.81
C LEU A 54 -3.86 11.67 6.53
N VAL A 55 -2.57 11.38 6.70
CA VAL A 55 -1.72 10.85 5.62
C VAL A 55 -1.18 9.49 6.00
N TRP A 56 -1.46 8.51 5.17
CA TRP A 56 -0.93 7.15 5.30
C TRP A 56 0.09 6.91 4.19
N GLN A 57 1.36 6.80 4.59
CA GLN A 57 2.45 6.35 3.73
C GLN A 57 2.61 4.84 3.94
N LEU A 58 2.20 4.06 2.94
CA LEU A 58 2.22 2.61 2.98
C LEU A 58 3.32 2.08 2.07
N GLU A 59 4.40 1.54 2.62
CA GLU A 59 5.42 0.88 1.81
C GLU A 59 5.02 -0.57 1.52
N ALA A 60 5.34 -1.07 0.32
CA ALA A 60 4.93 -2.40 -0.11
C ALA A 60 5.51 -3.53 0.75
N ASP A 61 6.63 -3.28 1.42
CA ASP A 61 7.28 -4.20 2.35
C ASP A 61 6.59 -4.30 3.73
N GLY A 62 5.53 -3.51 3.95
CA GLY A 62 4.80 -3.47 5.20
C GLY A 62 5.32 -2.44 6.20
N SER A 63 6.35 -1.67 5.86
CA SER A 63 6.73 -0.47 6.63
C SER A 63 5.87 0.73 6.21
N GLY A 64 5.96 1.83 6.97
CA GLY A 64 5.24 3.05 6.61
C GLY A 64 5.11 4.04 7.76
N PHE A 65 4.28 5.05 7.53
CA PHE A 65 3.93 6.05 8.52
C PHE A 65 2.47 6.47 8.42
N ALA A 66 1.84 6.76 9.56
CA ALA A 66 0.55 7.41 9.62
C ALA A 66 0.71 8.77 10.31
N TYR A 67 0.19 9.84 9.70
CA TYR A 67 0.29 11.21 10.18
C TYR A 67 -1.11 11.81 10.32
N GLY A 68 -1.33 12.57 11.39
CA GLY A 68 -2.54 13.34 11.60
C GLY A 68 -2.28 14.84 11.55
N PHE A 69 -3.19 15.56 10.90
CA PHE A 69 -3.12 17.01 10.71
C PHE A 69 -4.33 17.66 11.36
N SER A 70 -4.13 18.87 11.86
CA SER A 70 -5.25 19.74 12.29
C SER A 70 -6.03 20.22 11.07
N ALA A 71 -7.24 20.74 11.28
CA ALA A 71 -8.04 21.42 10.25
C ALA A 71 -7.28 22.53 9.49
N LYS A 72 -6.24 23.13 10.10
CA LYS A 72 -5.39 24.15 9.46
C LYS A 72 -4.25 23.56 8.61
N GLY A 73 -4.15 22.24 8.51
CA GLY A 73 -3.14 21.54 7.73
C GLY A 73 -1.82 21.27 8.47
N LEU A 74 -1.69 21.65 9.73
CA LEU A 74 -0.46 21.47 10.50
C LEU A 74 -0.37 20.06 11.08
N LEU A 75 0.80 19.41 10.93
CA LEU A 75 1.09 18.10 11.54
C LEU A 75 0.93 18.16 13.06
N THR A 76 0.01 17.37 13.61
CA THR A 76 -0.24 17.29 15.05
C THR A 76 0.47 16.08 15.66
N HIS A 77 0.42 14.96 14.97
CA HIS A 77 1.01 13.70 15.42
C HIS A 77 1.31 12.78 14.25
N GLY A 78 2.11 11.75 14.50
CA GLY A 78 2.34 10.67 13.57
C GLY A 78 3.06 9.51 14.22
N PHE A 79 3.06 8.37 13.54
CA PHE A 79 3.65 7.14 14.01
C PHE A 79 4.30 6.41 12.85
N ALA A 80 5.48 5.82 13.09
CA ALA A 80 5.93 4.71 12.25
C ALA A 80 4.92 3.57 12.38
N ILE A 81 4.61 2.92 11.28
CA ILE A 81 3.70 1.78 11.24
C ILE A 81 4.38 0.56 10.61
N ASN A 82 4.05 -0.61 11.15
CA ASN A 82 4.25 -1.87 10.48
C ASN A 82 2.85 -2.42 10.16
N TRP A 83 2.58 -2.67 8.89
CA TRP A 83 1.28 -3.09 8.42
C TRP A 83 1.40 -4.32 7.53
N GLN A 84 0.37 -5.16 7.57
CA GLN A 84 0.32 -6.37 6.77
C GLN A 84 -1.12 -6.66 6.37
N LEU A 85 -1.29 -6.98 5.09
CA LEU A 85 -2.55 -7.48 4.56
C LEU A 85 -2.58 -9.01 4.69
N ASP A 86 -3.66 -9.53 5.28
CA ASP A 86 -3.95 -10.96 5.44
C ASP A 86 -5.39 -11.19 4.98
N GLY A 87 -5.55 -11.60 3.71
CA GLY A 87 -6.86 -11.69 3.06
C GLY A 87 -7.58 -10.35 2.99
N ASP A 88 -8.75 -10.27 3.64
CA ASP A 88 -9.58 -9.07 3.77
C ASP A 88 -9.25 -8.27 5.05
N ARG A 89 -8.18 -8.61 5.77
CA ARG A 89 -7.80 -7.94 7.02
C ARG A 89 -6.47 -7.22 6.89
N VAL A 90 -6.38 -6.04 7.50
CA VAL A 90 -5.12 -5.33 7.69
C VAL A 90 -4.79 -5.27 9.16
N ARG A 91 -3.59 -5.70 9.49
CA ARG A 91 -3.00 -5.59 10.82
C ARG A 91 -2.04 -4.42 10.81
N VAL A 92 -2.14 -3.50 11.77
CA VAL A 92 -1.24 -2.35 11.90
C VAL A 92 -0.71 -2.26 13.31
N ARG A 93 0.60 -2.17 13.46
CA ARG A 93 1.29 -1.85 14.72
C ARG A 93 1.91 -0.48 14.60
N THR A 94 1.75 0.34 15.63
CA THR A 94 2.37 1.67 15.71
C THR A 94 3.66 1.60 16.51
N GLY A 95 4.65 2.40 16.17
CA GLY A 95 5.93 2.47 16.86
C GLY A 95 6.31 3.90 17.21
N THR A 96 7.57 4.24 16.92
CA THR A 96 8.16 5.58 17.03
C THR A 96 7.17 6.69 16.67
N SER A 97 7.03 7.66 17.56
CA SER A 97 6.12 8.79 17.36
C SER A 97 6.82 9.99 16.72
N VAL A 98 6.12 10.67 15.82
CA VAL A 98 6.52 11.89 15.14
C VAL A 98 5.59 13.00 15.60
N ARG A 99 6.12 14.17 15.96
CA ARG A 99 5.33 15.35 16.33
C ARG A 99 5.99 16.63 15.83
N CYS A 100 5.23 17.70 15.81
CA CYS A 100 5.75 19.04 15.57
C CYS A 100 5.92 19.81 16.88
N LYS A 101 7.13 20.34 17.10
CA LYS A 101 7.44 21.18 18.27
C LYS A 101 8.19 22.42 17.79
N GLY A 102 7.58 23.59 17.96
CA GLY A 102 8.17 24.87 17.54
C GLY A 102 8.45 24.96 16.04
N GLY A 103 7.61 24.34 15.19
CA GLY A 103 7.79 24.32 13.73
C GLY A 103 8.83 23.30 13.22
N VAL A 104 9.42 22.51 14.11
CA VAL A 104 10.41 21.47 13.78
C VAL A 104 9.84 20.08 14.07
N VAL A 105 10.14 19.13 13.18
CA VAL A 105 9.79 17.72 13.35
C VAL A 105 10.64 17.11 14.46
N SER A 106 9.97 16.64 15.50
CA SER A 106 10.56 15.92 16.62
C SER A 106 10.12 14.46 16.57
N VAL A 107 11.07 13.55 16.78
CA VAL A 107 10.84 12.11 16.78
C VAL A 107 11.18 11.57 18.16
N ALA A 108 10.29 10.77 18.73
CA ALA A 108 10.52 10.04 19.97
C ALA A 108 10.47 8.54 19.67
N PHE A 109 11.64 7.92 19.75
CA PHE A 109 11.80 6.49 19.56
C PHE A 109 11.11 5.73 20.69
N ARG A 110 10.24 4.80 20.31
CA ARG A 110 9.54 3.89 21.20
C ARG A 110 9.53 2.53 20.55
N ASP A 111 9.54 1.49 21.37
CA ASP A 111 9.26 0.15 20.88
C ASP A 111 7.88 0.09 20.21
N TRP A 112 7.72 -0.87 19.31
CA TRP A 112 6.42 -1.16 18.72
C TRP A 112 5.38 -1.43 19.79
N SER A 113 4.22 -0.79 19.66
CA SER A 113 3.06 -1.05 20.48
C SER A 113 2.77 -2.56 20.52
N ARG A 114 2.41 -3.03 21.72
CA ARG A 114 1.91 -4.40 21.91
C ARG A 114 0.50 -4.54 21.34
N ALA A 115 -0.26 -3.45 21.30
CA ALA A 115 -1.57 -3.43 20.66
C ALA A 115 -1.40 -3.48 19.14
N THR A 116 -2.24 -4.27 18.50
CA THR A 116 -2.38 -4.31 17.03
C THR A 116 -3.74 -3.75 16.69
N LEU A 117 -3.76 -2.74 15.81
CA LEU A 117 -4.98 -2.25 15.20
C LEU A 117 -5.38 -3.22 14.09
N LEU A 118 -6.65 -3.61 14.08
CA LEU A 118 -7.20 -4.55 13.12
C LEU A 118 -8.27 -3.85 12.30
N PHE A 119 -8.12 -3.93 10.98
CA PHE A 119 -9.05 -3.36 10.02
C PHE A 119 -9.58 -4.44 9.09
N ALA A 120 -10.84 -4.30 8.68
CA ALA A 120 -11.42 -5.01 7.55
C ALA A 120 -11.31 -4.16 6.28
N VAL A 121 -10.81 -4.73 5.20
CA VAL A 121 -10.87 -4.14 3.86
C VAL A 121 -12.29 -4.32 3.34
N ILE A 122 -13.04 -3.22 3.27
CA ILE A 122 -14.44 -3.25 2.83
C ILE A 122 -14.52 -3.21 1.30
N ASP A 123 -13.66 -2.41 0.68
CA ASP A 123 -13.52 -2.30 -0.77
C ASP A 123 -12.12 -1.77 -1.13
N GLY A 124 -11.94 -1.31 -2.38
CA GLY A 124 -10.66 -0.77 -2.87
C GLY A 124 -10.25 0.60 -2.31
N ARG A 125 -11.03 1.21 -1.40
CA ARG A 125 -10.76 2.53 -0.81
C ARG A 125 -11.11 2.65 0.68
N HIS A 126 -11.64 1.61 1.33
CA HIS A 126 -12.10 1.73 2.71
C HIS A 126 -11.59 0.61 3.61
N TRP A 127 -11.06 1.00 4.77
CA TRP A 127 -10.68 0.10 5.87
C TRP A 127 -11.52 0.40 7.10
N LEU A 128 -12.23 -0.59 7.66
CA LEU A 128 -13.06 -0.42 8.85
C LEU A 128 -12.34 -0.98 10.07
N GLN A 129 -12.10 -0.16 11.09
CA GLN A 129 -11.46 -0.62 12.32
C GLN A 129 -12.44 -1.39 13.21
N ALA A 130 -12.00 -2.52 13.78
CA ALA A 130 -12.78 -3.24 14.78
C ALA A 130 -13.04 -2.36 16.02
N GLY A 131 -14.31 -2.02 16.29
CA GLY A 131 -14.70 -1.15 17.40
C GLY A 131 -14.25 0.31 17.26
N GLY A 132 -13.89 0.73 16.05
CA GLY A 132 -13.49 2.11 15.73
C GLY A 132 -14.23 2.64 14.49
N GLY A 133 -13.61 3.59 13.80
CA GLY A 133 -14.19 4.26 12.63
C GLY A 133 -13.74 3.69 11.28
N LEU A 134 -14.34 4.24 10.23
CA LEU A 134 -13.96 3.98 8.84
C LEU A 134 -12.78 4.87 8.41
N LEU A 135 -11.72 4.27 7.89
CA LEU A 135 -10.65 4.95 7.15
C LEU A 135 -11.00 4.95 5.67
N SER A 136 -11.18 6.15 5.11
CA SER A 136 -11.54 6.37 3.72
C SER A 136 -10.34 6.94 2.94
N PHE A 137 -9.76 6.12 2.06
CA PHE A 137 -8.61 6.46 1.23
C PHE A 137 -9.06 7.28 0.01
N GLN A 138 -8.88 8.59 0.09
CA GLN A 138 -9.45 9.55 -0.86
C GLN A 138 -8.65 9.63 -2.16
N ARG A 139 -7.36 9.97 -2.05
CA ARG A 139 -6.47 10.18 -3.20
C ARG A 139 -5.02 9.84 -2.88
N ARG A 140 -4.24 9.58 -3.92
CA ARG A 140 -2.79 9.43 -3.83
C ARG A 140 -2.11 10.78 -3.65
N LEU A 141 -1.03 10.79 -2.87
CA LEU A 141 -0.16 11.97 -2.66
C LEU A 141 1.23 11.70 -3.24
N ALA A 142 1.36 11.81 -4.56
CA ALA A 142 2.61 11.48 -5.26
C ALA A 142 3.83 12.28 -4.74
N ASP A 143 3.62 13.54 -4.39
CA ASP A 143 4.67 14.46 -3.92
C ASP A 143 4.87 14.47 -2.40
N TRP A 144 4.15 13.59 -1.68
CA TRP A 144 4.34 13.46 -0.24
C TRP A 144 5.74 12.93 0.06
N ARG A 145 6.39 13.53 1.05
CA ARG A 145 7.71 13.13 1.53
C ARG A 145 7.64 12.89 3.02
N THR A 146 8.25 11.80 3.46
CA THR A 146 8.42 11.48 4.88
C THR A 146 9.09 12.66 5.61
N PRO A 147 8.43 13.25 6.63
CA PRO A 147 9.02 14.30 7.44
C PRO A 147 10.28 13.79 8.13
N LYS A 148 11.36 14.58 8.07
CA LYS A 148 12.66 14.21 8.65
C LYS A 148 12.83 14.86 10.01
N ALA A 149 13.36 14.11 10.98
CA ALA A 149 13.73 14.66 12.28
C ALA A 149 14.63 15.89 12.12
N GLY A 150 14.33 16.97 12.85
CA GLY A 150 15.03 18.25 12.75
C GLY A 150 14.66 19.10 11.52
N GLY A 151 13.86 18.58 10.59
CA GLY A 151 13.34 19.34 9.45
C GLY A 151 12.13 20.21 9.82
N SER A 152 11.69 21.05 8.88
CA SER A 152 10.47 21.84 9.04
C SER A 152 9.22 20.95 9.10
N CYS A 153 8.26 21.38 9.90
CA CYS A 153 6.95 20.75 9.99
C CYS A 153 6.22 20.80 8.65
N PRO A 154 5.70 19.67 8.16
CA PRO A 154 4.91 19.66 6.94
C PRO A 154 3.54 20.31 7.17
N ASP A 155 3.07 21.00 6.14
CA ASP A 155 1.70 21.49 6.01
C ASP A 155 1.06 20.78 4.81
N ILE A 156 -0.10 20.15 5.03
CA ILE A 156 -0.82 19.42 3.99
C ILE A 156 -1.72 20.31 3.13
N VAL A 157 -2.16 21.47 3.63
CA VAL A 157 -3.04 22.40 2.88
C VAL A 157 -2.28 23.11 1.76
N SER A 158 -0.96 23.23 1.89
CA SER A 158 -0.09 23.75 0.82
C SER A 158 0.17 22.76 -0.34
N ARG A 159 -0.54 21.61 -0.41
CA ARG A 159 -0.26 20.50 -1.35
C ARG A 159 -1.47 19.92 -2.09
#